data_AF-A0A1B3NDS3-F1
#
_entry.id   AF-A0A1B3NDS3-F1
#
_cell.length_a   1.000
_cell.length_b   1.000
_cell.length_c   1.000
_cell.angle_alpha   90.00
_cell.angle_beta   90.00
_cell.angle_gamma   90.00
#
_symmetry.space_group_name_H-M   'P 1'
#
loop_
_entity.id
_entity.type
_entity.pdbx_description
1 polymer ?
#
loop_
_entity_poly.entity_id
_entity_poly.type
_entity_poly.pdbx_seq_one_letter_code
_entity_poly.pdbx_strand_id
1 'polypeptide(L)' 'MAERLELPWSEEQVAALNQYQRGGQYHPFTCGGDRSDDAHVAYATAHGEDSGLLVATKDGWVCPVCGYRQAWAHGFMAI' A
#
# COMPACT_ATOMS: atom_id res chain seq x y z
N MET A 1 -18.74 8.15 6.28
CA MET A 1 -18.02 7.30 5.30
C MET A 1 -16.70 7.97 5.04
N ALA A 2 -15.57 7.26 5.17
CA ALA A 2 -14.27 7.86 4.87
C ALA A 2 -14.23 8.27 3.40
N GLU A 3 -13.92 9.55 3.14
CA GLU A 3 -13.76 10.09 1.79
C GLU A 3 -12.70 9.29 1.04
N ARG A 4 -12.87 9.07 -0.27
CA ARG A 4 -11.91 8.37 -1.13
C ARG A 4 -10.97 9.39 -1.76
N LEU A 5 -9.66 9.10 -1.74
CA LEU A 5 -8.67 9.90 -2.48
C LEU A 5 -8.69 9.52 -3.96
N GLU A 6 -8.77 10.53 -4.81
CA GLU A 6 -8.64 10.40 -6.27
C GLU A 6 -7.18 10.60 -6.72
N LEU A 7 -6.84 10.02 -7.87
CA LEU A 7 -5.53 10.21 -8.50
C LEU A 7 -5.47 11.54 -9.28
N PRO A 8 -4.26 12.09 -9.55
CA PRO A 8 -2.97 11.63 -9.05
C PRO A 8 -2.74 12.06 -7.60
N TRP A 9 -2.04 11.24 -6.83
CA TRP A 9 -1.65 11.63 -5.46
C TRP A 9 -0.43 12.56 -5.47
N SER A 10 -0.47 13.59 -4.64
CA SER A 10 0.68 14.46 -4.39
C SER A 10 1.82 13.71 -3.70
N GLU A 11 3.03 14.27 -3.73
CA GLU A 11 4.18 13.67 -3.04
C GLU A 11 3.96 13.57 -1.53
N GLU A 12 3.30 14.57 -0.95
CA GLU A 12 2.91 14.60 0.46
C GLU A 12 1.90 13.50 0.77
N GLN A 13 0.89 13.31 -0.09
CA GLN A 13 -0.08 12.22 0.04
C GLN A 13 0.60 10.86 -0.06
N VAL A 14 1.50 10.66 -1.03
CA VAL A 14 2.27 9.40 -1.16
C VAL A 14 3.10 9.12 0.09
N ALA A 15 3.77 10.13 0.65
CA ALA A 15 4.54 9.97 1.87
C ALA A 15 3.66 9.61 3.07
N ALA A 16 2.55 10.33 3.26
CA ALA A 16 1.60 10.08 4.35
C ALA A 16 0.96 8.69 4.25
N LEU A 17 0.54 8.28 3.05
CA LEU A 17 -0.03 6.95 2.80
C LEU A 17 0.94 5.82 3.15
N ASN A 18 2.21 5.92 2.71
CA ASN A 18 3.23 4.92 3.03
C ASN A 18 3.56 4.91 4.53
N GLN A 19 3.62 6.08 5.17
CA GLN A 19 3.83 6.18 6.61
C GLN A 19 2.68 5.54 7.40
N TYR A 20 1.44 5.80 6.99
CA TYR A 20 0.25 5.27 7.64
C TYR A 20 0.24 3.75 7.66
N GLN A 21 0.55 3.10 6.53
CA GLN A 21 0.60 1.63 6.47
C GLN A 21 1.68 1.03 7.38
N ARG A 22 2.81 1.74 7.56
CA ARG A 22 3.89 1.31 8.47
C ARG A 22 3.58 1.57 9.94
N GLY A 23 2.63 2.45 10.24
CA GLY A 23 2.25 2.82 11.60
C GLY A 23 1.59 1.68 12.39
N GLY A 24 1.09 0.64 11.72
CA GLY A 24 0.53 -0.55 12.36
C GLY A 24 -0.77 -0.34 13.15
N GLN A 25 -1.34 0.86 13.13
CA GLN A 25 -2.58 1.17 13.84
C GLN A 25 -3.80 0.47 13.23
N TYR A 26 -3.75 0.19 11.92
CA TYR A 26 -4.78 -0.52 11.17
C TYR A 26 -4.12 -1.52 10.22
N HIS A 27 -4.88 -2.53 9.80
CA HIS A 27 -4.40 -3.45 8.76
C HIS A 27 -4.10 -2.70 7.46
N PRO A 28 -2.90 -2.88 6.88
CA PRO A 28 -2.52 -2.18 5.66
C PRO A 28 -3.28 -2.71 4.45
N PHE A 29 -3.30 -1.94 3.36
CA PHE A 29 -3.71 -2.48 2.07
C PHE A 29 -2.69 -3.50 1.58
N THR A 30 -3.22 -4.62 1.11
CA THR A 30 -2.44 -5.71 0.53
C THR A 30 -3.00 -6.09 -0.83
N CYS A 31 -2.16 -6.67 -1.69
CA CYS A 31 -2.53 -7.04 -3.04
C CYS A 31 -3.55 -8.19 -3.07
N GLY A 32 -4.32 -8.28 -4.16
CA GLY A 32 -5.25 -9.39 -4.39
C GLY A 32 -4.60 -10.66 -4.97
N GLY A 33 -3.27 -10.70 -5.08
CA GLY A 33 -2.52 -11.87 -5.57
C GLY A 33 -2.32 -12.96 -4.51
N ASP A 34 -1.54 -13.99 -4.86
CA ASP A 34 -1.16 -15.03 -3.88
C ASP A 34 -0.06 -14.50 -2.94
N ARG A 35 -0.50 -13.92 -1.82
CA ARG A 35 0.39 -13.32 -0.80
C ARG A 35 1.16 -14.35 0.02
N SER A 36 0.83 -15.63 -0.12
CA SER A 36 1.52 -16.73 0.58
C SER A 36 2.61 -17.37 -0.28
N ASP A 37 2.77 -16.94 -1.54
CA ASP A 37 3.83 -17.45 -2.39
C ASP A 37 5.22 -17.04 -1.88
N ASP A 38 6.23 -17.78 -2.31
CA ASP A 38 7.61 -17.58 -1.86
C ASP A 38 8.12 -16.17 -2.18
N ALA A 39 7.64 -15.54 -3.26
CA ALA A 39 8.09 -14.22 -3.68
C ALA A 39 7.56 -13.11 -2.76
N HIS A 40 6.29 -13.18 -2.36
CA HIS A 40 5.68 -12.22 -1.42
C HIS A 40 6.23 -12.43 -0.01
N VAL A 41 6.40 -13.68 0.44
CA VAL A 41 7.00 -13.99 1.74
C VAL A 41 8.46 -13.54 1.79
N ALA A 42 9.24 -13.76 0.74
CA ALA A 42 10.63 -13.29 0.66
C ALA A 42 10.71 -11.76 0.69
N TYR A 43 9.85 -11.06 -0.05
CA TYR A 43 9.82 -9.59 -0.03
C TYR A 43 9.44 -9.06 1.36
N ALA A 44 8.37 -9.59 1.96
CA ALA A 44 7.95 -9.25 3.32
C ALA A 44 9.08 -9.41 4.35
N THR A 45 9.77 -10.56 4.30
CA THR A 45 10.89 -10.88 5.21
C THR A 45 12.07 -9.93 5.01
N ALA A 46 12.41 -9.59 3.76
CA ALA A 46 13.51 -8.70 3.44
C ALA A 46 13.25 -7.24 3.86
N HIS A 47 11.98 -6.82 3.88
CA HIS A 47 11.57 -5.45 4.20
C HIS A 47 10.99 -5.29 5.61
N GLY A 48 10.75 -6.38 6.34
CA GLY A 48 10.11 -6.35 7.66
C GLY A 48 8.66 -5.85 7.60
N GLU A 49 7.95 -6.13 6.50
CA GLU A 49 6.59 -5.66 6.21
C GLU A 49 5.64 -6.86 5.99
N ASP A 50 4.33 -6.62 5.88
CA ASP A 50 3.34 -7.67 5.60
C ASP A 50 3.46 -8.22 4.17
N SER A 51 3.22 -9.51 3.98
CA SER A 51 3.17 -10.11 2.64
C SER A 51 2.07 -9.48 1.78
N GLY A 52 2.49 -8.97 0.62
CA GLY A 52 1.62 -8.28 -0.32
C GLY A 52 1.32 -6.83 0.01
N LEU A 53 2.04 -6.20 0.95
CA LEU A 53 1.92 -4.77 1.24
C LEU A 53 1.96 -3.94 -0.05
N LEU A 54 0.98 -3.05 -0.21
CA LEU A 54 0.98 -2.11 -1.33
C LEU A 54 1.84 -0.88 -1.02
N VAL A 55 2.57 -0.38 -2.01
CA VAL A 55 3.37 0.85 -1.90
C VAL A 55 2.65 1.96 -2.65
N ALA A 56 2.47 3.12 -2.02
CA ALA A 56 1.85 4.28 -2.66
C ALA A 56 2.81 4.90 -3.68
N THR A 57 2.26 5.24 -4.84
CA THR A 57 2.91 6.00 -5.91
C THR A 57 1.96 7.12 -6.38
N LYS A 58 2.43 8.04 -7.22
CA LYS A 58 1.56 9.10 -7.79
C LYS A 58 0.38 8.53 -8.58
N ASP A 59 0.52 7.32 -9.12
CA ASP A 59 -0.47 6.61 -9.93
C ASP A 59 -1.29 5.59 -9.13
N GLY A 60 -1.17 5.60 -7.79
CA GLY A 60 -1.90 4.72 -6.89
C GLY A 60 -1.02 3.71 -6.18
N TRP A 61 -1.68 2.74 -5.52
CA TRP A 61 -1.06 1.62 -4.85
C TRP A 61 -0.50 0.61 -5.87
N VAL A 62 0.71 0.13 -5.62
CA VAL A 62 1.37 -0.89 -6.44
C VAL A 62 1.94 -1.99 -5.54
N CYS A 63 1.75 -3.25 -5.93
CA CYS A 63 2.45 -4.36 -5.31
C CYS A 63 3.85 -4.51 -5.94
N PRO A 64 4.93 -4.54 -5.14
CA PRO A 64 6.29 -4.66 -5.66
C PRO A 64 6.61 -6.06 -6.22
N VAL A 65 5.74 -7.05 -6.00
CA VAL A 65 5.99 -8.46 -6.38
C VAL A 65 5.19 -8.88 -7.61
N CYS A 66 3.86 -8.76 -7.59
CA CYS A 66 3.00 -9.32 -8.63
C CYS A 66 2.37 -8.29 -9.59
N GLY A 67 2.74 -7.01 -9.47
CA GLY A 67 2.24 -5.95 -10.36
C GLY A 67 0.78 -5.54 -10.15
N TYR A 68 0.12 -6.04 -9.09
CA TYR A 68 -1.21 -5.60 -8.68
C TYR A 68 -1.26 -4.08 -8.47
N ARG A 69 -2.34 -3.44 -8.90
CA ARG A 69 -2.55 -1.99 -8.78
C ARG A 69 -3.93 -1.66 -8.22
N GLN A 70 -4.00 -0.58 -7.45
CA GLN A 70 -5.26 -0.02 -6.93
C GLN A 70 -5.20 1.51 -6.95
N ALA A 71 -6.22 2.14 -7.50
CA ALA A 71 -6.26 3.59 -7.75
C ALA A 71 -7.01 4.41 -6.68
N TRP A 72 -7.20 3.86 -5.47
CA TRP A 72 -7.96 4.53 -4.41
C TRP A 72 -7.36 4.26 -3.03
N ALA A 73 -7.48 5.24 -2.13
CA ALA A 73 -7.13 5.13 -0.71
C ALA A 73 -8.21 5.84 0.13
N HIS A 74 -8.22 5.59 1.44
CA HIS A 74 -9.05 6.38 2.35
C HIS A 74 -8.38 7.73 2.64
N GLY A 75 -9.15 8.82 2.62
CA GLY A 75 -8.67 10.18 2.86
C GLY A 75 -7.92 10.35 4.18
N PHE A 76 -8.38 9.68 5.25
CA PHE A 76 -7.73 9.76 6.56
C PHE A 76 -6.31 9.18 6.60
N MET A 77 -5.91 8.40 5.60
CA MET A 77 -4.56 7.82 5.55
C MET A 77 -3.51 8.82 5.04
N ALA A 78 -3.96 9.96 4.48
CA ALA A 78 -3.10 10.97 3.87
C ALA A 78 -3.18 12.34 4.59
N ILE A 79 -3.54 12.32 5.88
CA ILE A 79 -3.66 13.51 6.75
C ILE A 79 -2.48 13.54 7.72
#